data_AF-A0A6P0S2X2-F1
#
_entry.id   AF-A0A6P0S2X2-F1
#
_cell.length_a   1.000
_cell.length_b   1.000
_cell.length_c   1.000
_cell.angle_alpha   90.00
_cell.angle_beta   90.00
_cell.angle_gamma   90.00
#
_symmetry.space_group_name_H-M   'P 1'
#
loop_
_entity.id
_entity.type
_entity.pdbx_description
1 polymer ?
#
loop_
_entity_poly.entity_id
_entity_poly.type
_entity_poly.pdbx_seq_one_letter_code
_entity_poly.pdbx_strand_id
1 'polypeptide(L)'
;MPKLKPLTPIHHKAAHLIADGVTEREVATLVGRSRSWVQQIKRRDDFQEMVQKLMIEKTQALNQVAIDATLEDLESFRERLNQSANLLYTTATVYLEKIQKRIMILESEDISPQRLGQSLKLGAEALEKALEMSKSATGLDEVLGLVDEIQHFEQIESSGAQKTNTE
;
A
#
# COMPACT_ATOMS: atom_id res chain seq x y z
N MET A 1 24.07 16.90 46.27
CA MET A 1 24.17 16.80 44.79
C MET A 1 24.08 18.21 44.21
N PRO A 2 24.98 18.63 43.31
CA PRO A 2 24.87 19.95 42.67
C PRO A 2 23.57 20.02 41.88
N LYS A 3 22.77 21.06 42.10
CA LYS A 3 21.50 21.29 41.37
C LYS A 3 21.83 21.45 39.88
N LEU A 4 21.35 20.52 39.05
CA LEU A 4 21.45 20.62 37.60
C LEU A 4 20.75 21.90 37.14
N LYS A 5 21.43 22.70 36.30
CA LYS A 5 20.82 23.91 35.73
C LYS A 5 19.61 23.49 34.88
N PRO A 6 18.45 24.15 35.00
CA PRO A 6 17.27 23.79 34.22
C PRO A 6 17.56 23.85 32.71
N LEU A 7 16.85 23.04 31.94
CA LEU A 7 16.88 23.11 30.49
C LEU A 7 16.41 24.51 30.05
N THR A 8 17.03 24.99 28.98
CA THR A 8 16.79 26.32 28.42
C THR A 8 16.23 26.19 27.01
N PRO A 9 15.68 27.24 26.38
CA PRO A 9 15.13 27.15 25.03
C PRO A 9 16.10 26.58 23.98
N ILE A 10 17.40 26.81 24.14
CA ILE A 10 18.44 26.26 23.25
C ILE A 10 18.52 24.73 23.40
N HIS A 11 18.34 24.20 24.62
CA HIS A 11 18.27 22.76 24.85
C HIS A 11 17.00 22.18 24.22
N HIS A 12 15.84 22.82 24.38
CA HIS A 12 14.62 22.37 23.71
C HIS A 12 14.79 22.32 22.18
N LYS A 13 15.37 23.38 21.60
CA LYS A 13 15.66 23.43 20.16
C LYS A 13 16.60 22.29 19.73
N ALA A 14 17.65 22.03 20.50
CA ALA A 14 18.56 20.90 20.23
C ALA A 14 17.86 19.54 20.35
N ALA A 15 16.97 19.36 21.32
CA ALA A 15 16.21 18.12 21.50
C ALA A 15 15.27 17.85 20.31
N HIS A 16 14.58 18.88 19.80
CA HIS A 16 13.76 18.75 18.59
C HIS A 16 14.58 18.31 17.38
N LEU A 17 15.73 18.96 17.12
CA LEU A 17 16.61 18.63 16.00
C LEU A 17 17.18 17.20 16.11
N ILE A 18 17.55 16.75 17.32
CA ILE A 18 18.01 15.38 17.52
C ILE A 18 16.87 14.38 17.29
N ALA A 19 15.65 14.70 17.74
CA ALA A 19 14.47 13.87 17.48
C ALA A 19 14.11 13.84 15.98
N ASP A 20 14.51 14.85 15.19
CA ASP A 20 14.42 14.87 13.72
C ASP A 20 15.54 14.05 13.03
N GLY A 21 16.44 13.41 13.77
CA GLY A 21 17.54 12.63 13.21
C GLY A 21 18.72 13.47 12.71
N VAL A 22 18.76 14.77 13.03
CA VAL A 22 19.84 15.68 12.64
C VAL A 22 21.15 15.31 13.34
N THR A 23 22.27 15.37 12.62
CA THR A 23 23.57 14.97 13.16
C THR A 23 24.07 15.96 14.24
N GLU A 24 24.92 15.50 15.16
CA GLU A 24 25.46 16.35 16.23
C GLU A 24 26.15 17.63 15.71
N ARG A 25 26.79 17.54 14.55
CA ARG A 25 27.50 18.66 13.91
C ARG A 25 26.52 19.72 13.40
N GLU A 26 25.42 19.28 12.79
CA GLU A 26 24.38 20.16 12.28
C GLU A 26 23.59 20.78 13.42
N VAL A 27 23.24 19.99 14.46
CA VAL A 27 22.63 20.52 15.69
C VAL A 27 23.49 21.63 16.28
N ALA A 28 24.80 21.40 16.44
CA ALA A 28 25.73 22.40 16.95
C ALA A 28 25.73 23.69 16.12
N THR A 29 25.69 23.56 14.79
CA THR A 29 25.63 24.68 13.85
C THR A 29 24.31 25.46 13.98
N LEU A 30 23.17 24.76 13.98
CA LEU A 30 21.83 25.34 14.01
C LEU A 30 21.45 25.98 15.35
N VAL A 31 22.11 25.59 16.43
CA VAL A 31 21.90 26.14 17.78
C VAL A 31 23.00 27.11 18.21
N GLY A 32 24.00 27.37 17.36
CA GLY A 32 25.10 28.31 17.64
C GLY A 32 25.97 27.87 18.83
N ARG A 33 26.34 26.58 18.88
CA ARG A 33 27.13 25.97 19.95
C ARG A 33 28.22 25.05 19.40
N SER A 34 29.14 24.63 20.26
CA SER A 34 30.16 23.64 19.88
C SER A 34 29.58 22.23 19.87
N ARG A 35 30.21 21.33 19.10
CA ARG A 35 29.87 19.89 19.14
C ARG A 35 30.07 19.29 20.54
N SER A 36 31.09 19.73 21.27
CA SER A 36 31.34 19.30 22.65
C SER A 36 30.20 19.67 23.59
N TRP A 37 29.57 20.83 23.38
CA TRP A 37 28.38 21.23 24.13
C TRP A 37 27.22 20.27 23.86
N VAL A 38 26.98 19.90 22.60
CA VAL A 38 25.95 18.90 22.22
C VAL A 38 26.21 17.54 22.91
N GLN A 39 27.46 17.09 22.92
CA GLN A 39 27.84 15.84 23.60
C GLN A 39 27.64 15.89 25.12
N GLN A 40 27.87 17.04 25.74
CA GLN A 40 27.65 17.21 27.17
C GLN A 40 26.17 17.20 27.53
N ILE A 41 25.32 17.88 26.76
CA ILE A 41 23.88 17.93 27.06
C ILE A 41 23.19 16.58 26.81
N LYS A 42 23.66 15.79 25.83
CA LYS A 42 23.16 14.44 25.53
C LYS A 42 23.36 13.45 26.68
N ARG A 43 24.27 13.75 27.61
CA ARG A 43 24.54 12.90 28.79
C ARG A 43 23.65 13.24 29.98
N ARG A 44 22.80 14.26 29.87
CA ARG A 44 21.89 14.63 30.95
C ARG A 44 20.59 13.84 30.82
N ASP A 45 20.16 13.23 31.91
CA ASP A 45 18.95 12.40 31.95
C ASP A 45 17.70 13.19 31.55
N ASP A 46 17.56 14.43 32.06
CA ASP A 46 16.42 15.31 31.74
C ASP A 46 16.33 15.70 30.26
N PHE A 47 17.48 15.77 29.58
CA PHE A 47 17.54 16.00 28.14
C PHE A 47 17.22 14.73 27.34
N GLN A 48 17.70 13.57 27.80
CA GLN A 48 17.43 12.29 27.15
C GLN A 48 15.93 11.95 27.19
N GLU A 49 15.28 12.10 28.34
CA GLU A 49 13.84 11.90 28.48
C GLU A 49 13.04 12.78 27.52
N MET A 50 13.45 14.04 27.35
CA MET A 50 12.81 14.97 26.42
C MET A 50 12.97 14.51 24.96
N VAL A 51 14.19 14.12 24.56
CA VAL A 51 14.45 13.62 23.20
C VAL A 51 13.62 12.36 22.95
N GLN A 52 13.58 11.43 23.90
CA GLN A 52 12.81 10.19 23.77
C GLN A 52 11.32 10.47 23.63
N LYS A 53 10.76 11.38 24.45
CA LYS A 53 9.36 11.78 24.35
C LYS A 53 9.04 12.37 22.97
N LEU A 54 9.88 13.27 22.47
CA LEU A 54 9.72 13.86 21.15
C LEU A 54 9.84 12.84 20.02
N MET A 55 10.74 11.85 20.14
CA MET A 55 10.86 10.76 19.19
C MET A 55 9.59 9.89 19.17
N ILE A 56 9.03 9.55 20.33
CA ILE A 56 7.78 8.77 20.42
C ILE A 56 6.63 9.53 19.76
N GLU A 57 6.43 10.81 20.09
CA GLU A 57 5.38 11.64 19.51
C GLU A 57 5.50 11.73 17.98
N LYS A 58 6.73 11.88 17.46
CA LYS A 58 6.98 11.94 16.02
C LYS A 58 6.75 10.60 15.33
N THR A 59 7.23 9.50 15.91
CA THR A 59 7.00 8.16 15.37
C THR A 59 5.51 7.84 15.33
N GLN A 60 4.75 8.21 16.36
CA GLN A 60 3.29 8.06 16.37
C GLN A 60 2.63 8.88 15.26
N ALA A 61 3.04 10.13 15.07
CA ALA A 61 2.53 10.97 13.99
C ALA A 61 2.86 10.40 12.60
N LEU A 62 4.09 9.93 12.38
CA LEU A 62 4.50 9.30 11.13
C LEU A 62 3.73 8.02 10.84
N ASN A 63 3.55 7.17 11.86
CA ASN A 63 2.74 5.95 11.73
C ASN A 63 1.30 6.29 11.38
N GLN A 64 0.71 7.32 11.99
CA GLN A 64 -0.64 7.73 11.67
C GLN A 64 -0.77 8.21 10.22
N VAL A 65 0.16 9.07 9.76
CA VAL A 65 0.17 9.54 8.37
C VAL A 65 0.32 8.37 7.39
N ALA A 66 1.18 7.40 7.70
CA ALA A 66 1.36 6.21 6.86
C ALA A 66 0.09 5.35 6.81
N ILE A 67 -0.59 5.16 7.94
CA ILE A 67 -1.88 4.45 8.02
C ILE A 67 -2.92 5.17 7.17
N ASP A 68 -3.07 6.48 7.34
CA ASP A 68 -4.07 7.28 6.64
C ASP A 68 -3.86 7.23 5.12
N ALA A 69 -2.60 7.40 4.66
CA ALA A 69 -2.26 7.27 3.25
C ALA A 69 -2.55 5.87 2.69
N THR A 70 -2.24 4.83 3.46
CA THR A 70 -2.51 3.44 3.05
C THR A 70 -4.01 3.16 2.96
N LEU A 71 -4.81 3.72 3.87
CA LEU A 71 -6.27 3.59 3.85
C LEU A 71 -6.88 4.32 2.64
N GLU A 72 -6.42 5.53 2.34
CA GLU A 72 -6.85 6.30 1.17
C GLU A 72 -6.54 5.55 -0.14
N ASP A 73 -5.34 4.98 -0.25
CA ASP A 73 -4.94 4.17 -1.41
C ASP A 73 -5.82 2.91 -1.56
N LEU A 74 -6.13 2.22 -0.45
CA LEU A 74 -7.01 1.04 -0.44
C LEU A 74 -8.44 1.39 -0.85
N GLU A 75 -8.98 2.51 -0.38
CA GLU A 75 -10.32 2.97 -0.77
C GLU A 75 -10.36 3.33 -2.26
N SER A 76 -9.36 4.07 -2.75
CA SER A 76 -9.21 4.40 -4.17
C SER A 76 -9.06 3.15 -5.04
N PHE A 77 -8.29 2.15 -4.59
CA PHE A 77 -8.17 0.87 -5.27
C PHE A 77 -9.50 0.13 -5.33
N ARG A 78 -10.23 0.06 -4.20
CA ARG A 78 -11.54 -0.59 -4.12
C ARG A 78 -12.55 0.08 -5.05
N GLU A 79 -12.55 1.41 -5.14
CA GLU A 79 -13.42 2.14 -6.04
C GLU A 79 -13.12 1.83 -7.51
N ARG A 80 -11.84 1.87 -7.90
CA ARG A 80 -11.40 1.52 -9.25
C ARG A 80 -11.77 0.09 -9.63
N LEU A 81 -11.58 -0.86 -8.71
CA LEU A 81 -11.95 -2.25 -8.92
C LEU A 81 -13.47 -2.41 -9.14
N ASN A 82 -14.28 -1.73 -8.33
CA ASN A 82 -15.74 -1.72 -8.49
C ASN A 82 -16.17 -1.12 -9.84
N GLN A 83 -15.55 -0.02 -10.27
CA GLN A 83 -15.83 0.60 -11.56
C GLN A 83 -15.46 -0.33 -12.73
N SER A 84 -14.29 -0.98 -12.67
CA SER A 84 -13.86 -1.97 -13.66
C SER A 84 -14.81 -3.17 -13.72
N ALA A 85 -15.19 -3.73 -12.56
CA ALA A 85 -16.14 -4.84 -12.49
C ALA A 85 -17.49 -4.46 -13.12
N ASN A 86 -18.00 -3.26 -12.81
CA ASN A 86 -19.26 -2.79 -13.38
C ASN A 86 -19.19 -2.62 -14.91
N LEU A 87 -18.06 -2.12 -15.44
CA LEU A 87 -17.85 -1.99 -16.87
C LEU A 87 -17.84 -3.37 -17.56
N LEU A 88 -17.21 -4.37 -16.94
CA LEU A 88 -17.19 -5.75 -17.44
C LEU A 88 -18.59 -6.36 -17.46
N TYR A 89 -19.35 -6.25 -16.36
CA TYR A 89 -20.74 -6.73 -16.31
C TYR A 89 -21.64 -6.06 -17.34
N THR A 90 -21.49 -4.74 -17.51
CA THR A 90 -22.23 -3.97 -18.51
C THR A 90 -21.87 -4.45 -19.92
N THR A 91 -20.58 -4.63 -20.20
CA THR A 91 -20.10 -5.10 -21.50
C THR A 91 -20.61 -6.51 -21.80
N ALA A 92 -20.51 -7.43 -20.84
CA ALA A 92 -21.01 -8.80 -20.98
C ALA A 92 -22.51 -8.83 -21.26
N THR A 93 -23.30 -8.04 -20.52
CA THR A 93 -24.75 -7.91 -20.72
C THR A 93 -25.07 -7.46 -22.14
N VAL A 94 -24.39 -6.41 -22.64
CA VAL A 94 -24.58 -5.91 -24.00
C VAL A 94 -24.24 -6.98 -25.06
N TYR A 95 -23.20 -7.77 -24.85
CA TYR A 95 -22.86 -8.86 -25.77
C TYR A 95 -23.89 -10.00 -25.74
N LEU A 96 -24.37 -10.40 -24.56
CA LEU A 96 -25.42 -11.40 -24.41
C LEU A 96 -26.71 -10.96 -25.11
N GLU A 97 -27.13 -9.70 -24.93
CA GLU A 97 -28.29 -9.15 -25.64
C GLU A 97 -28.11 -9.15 -27.16
N LYS A 98 -26.92 -8.83 -27.66
CA LYS A 98 -26.60 -8.89 -29.10
C LYS A 98 -26.67 -10.32 -29.62
N ILE A 99 -26.14 -11.29 -28.87
CA ILE A 99 -26.22 -12.72 -29.22
C ILE A 99 -27.69 -13.17 -29.23
N GLN A 100 -28.48 -12.82 -28.22
CA GLN A 100 -29.89 -13.17 -28.14
C GLN A 100 -30.70 -12.59 -29.31
N LYS A 101 -30.50 -11.30 -29.64
CA LYS A 101 -31.09 -10.67 -30.83
C LYS A 101 -30.70 -11.40 -32.10
N ARG A 102 -29.43 -11.83 -32.21
CA ARG A 102 -28.96 -12.60 -33.35
C ARG A 102 -29.65 -13.96 -33.43
N ILE A 103 -29.75 -14.71 -32.33
CA ILE A 103 -30.45 -16.00 -32.26
C ILE A 103 -31.90 -15.84 -32.70
N MET A 104 -32.63 -14.84 -32.17
CA MET A 104 -34.02 -14.60 -32.57
C MET A 104 -34.16 -14.28 -34.06
N ILE A 105 -33.23 -13.53 -34.65
CA ILE A 105 -33.20 -13.30 -36.11
C ILE A 105 -32.95 -14.63 -36.84
N LEU A 106 -31.99 -15.44 -36.37
CA LEU A 106 -31.67 -16.73 -36.98
C LEU A 106 -32.80 -17.76 -36.85
N GLU A 107 -33.63 -17.68 -35.81
CA GLU A 107 -34.84 -18.50 -35.67
C GLU A 107 -35.96 -18.04 -36.60
N SER A 108 -35.99 -16.75 -36.95
CA SER A 108 -37.01 -16.17 -37.84
C SER A 108 -36.69 -16.29 -39.33
N GLU A 109 -35.41 -16.41 -39.69
CA GLU A 109 -34.94 -16.66 -41.05
C GLU A 109 -34.61 -18.16 -41.17
N ASP A 110 -35.04 -18.83 -42.25
CA ASP A 110 -34.75 -20.24 -42.46
C ASP A 110 -33.26 -20.42 -42.81
N ILE A 111 -32.43 -20.60 -41.79
CA ILE A 111 -30.97 -20.57 -41.91
C ILE A 111 -30.39 -21.97 -41.72
N SER A 112 -29.53 -22.38 -42.66
CA SER A 112 -28.91 -23.70 -42.65
C SER A 112 -28.14 -23.99 -41.35
N PRO A 113 -28.12 -25.26 -40.89
CA PRO A 113 -27.45 -25.66 -39.64
C PRO A 113 -25.99 -25.20 -39.51
N GLN A 114 -25.26 -25.09 -40.63
CA GLN A 114 -23.87 -24.63 -40.63
C GLN A 114 -23.72 -23.17 -40.17
N ARG A 115 -24.66 -22.29 -40.51
CA ARG A 115 -24.64 -20.87 -40.11
C ARG A 115 -25.01 -20.69 -38.63
N LEU A 116 -25.85 -21.57 -38.10
CA LEU A 116 -26.20 -21.65 -36.67
C LEU A 116 -24.97 -22.03 -35.84
N GLY A 117 -24.25 -23.08 -36.26
CA GLY A 117 -23.00 -23.50 -35.61
C GLY A 117 -21.90 -22.43 -35.63
N GLN A 118 -21.74 -21.71 -36.75
CA GLN A 118 -20.78 -20.60 -36.85
C GLN A 118 -21.13 -19.44 -35.92
N SER A 119 -22.42 -19.13 -35.78
CA SER A 119 -22.88 -18.03 -34.92
C SER A 119 -22.71 -18.35 -33.43
N LEU A 120 -23.01 -19.59 -33.01
CA LEU A 120 -22.76 -20.05 -31.65
C LEU A 120 -21.27 -20.04 -31.29
N LYS A 121 -20.40 -20.44 -32.23
CA LYS A 121 -18.94 -20.39 -32.04
C LYS A 121 -18.45 -18.96 -31.79
N LEU A 122 -18.89 -18.00 -32.62
CA LEU A 122 -18.56 -16.58 -32.44
C LEU A 122 -19.07 -16.02 -31.09
N GLY A 123 -20.26 -16.46 -30.66
CA GLY A 123 -20.81 -16.11 -29.34
C GLY A 123 -19.95 -16.63 -28.18
N ALA A 124 -19.50 -17.89 -28.27
CA ALA A 124 -18.61 -18.49 -27.27
C ALA A 124 -17.24 -17.80 -27.21
N GLU A 125 -16.62 -17.51 -28.37
CA GLU A 125 -15.34 -16.80 -28.46
C GLU A 125 -15.43 -15.38 -27.88
N ALA A 126 -16.55 -14.67 -28.10
CA ALA A 126 -16.77 -13.35 -27.52
C ALA A 126 -16.91 -13.40 -25.98
N LEU A 127 -17.56 -14.45 -25.46
CA LEU A 127 -17.71 -14.70 -24.02
C LEU A 127 -16.36 -15.01 -23.37
N GLU A 128 -15.56 -15.86 -23.99
CA GLU A 128 -14.21 -16.21 -23.52
C GLU A 128 -13.31 -14.98 -23.42
N LYS A 129 -13.33 -14.14 -24.46
CA LYS A 129 -12.53 -12.89 -24.50
C LYS A 129 -13.00 -11.85 -23.49
N ALA A 130 -14.31 -11.75 -23.24
CA ALA A 130 -14.84 -10.90 -22.18
C ALA A 130 -14.39 -11.38 -20.79
N LEU A 131 -14.24 -12.70 -20.61
CA LEU A 131 -13.79 -13.31 -19.36
C LEU A 131 -12.28 -13.12 -19.14
N GLU A 132 -11.46 -13.20 -20.20
CA GLU A 132 -10.04 -12.81 -20.15
C GLU A 132 -9.87 -11.32 -19.82
N MET A 133 -10.61 -10.44 -20.51
CA MET A 133 -10.57 -9.00 -20.21
C MET A 133 -11.02 -8.70 -18.77
N SER A 134 -11.94 -9.50 -18.22
CA SER A 134 -12.36 -9.38 -16.82
C SER A 134 -11.23 -9.69 -15.85
N LYS A 135 -10.48 -10.77 -16.10
CA LYS A 135 -9.31 -11.14 -15.29
C LYS A 135 -8.21 -10.09 -15.36
N SER A 136 -7.88 -9.58 -16.56
CA SER A 136 -6.87 -8.53 -16.70
C SER A 136 -7.29 -7.18 -16.12
N ALA A 137 -8.56 -6.78 -16.26
CA ALA A 137 -9.03 -5.48 -15.77
C ALA A 137 -9.27 -5.42 -14.25
N THR A 138 -9.46 -6.57 -13.60
CA THR A 138 -9.56 -6.65 -12.13
C THR A 138 -8.19 -6.73 -11.45
N GLY A 139 -7.09 -6.79 -12.22
CA GLY A 139 -5.74 -6.97 -11.67
C GLY A 139 -5.59 -8.28 -10.88
N LEU A 140 -6.48 -9.25 -11.10
CA LEU A 140 -6.55 -10.49 -10.32
C LEU A 140 -5.23 -11.27 -10.40
N ASP A 141 -4.56 -11.24 -11.56
CA ASP A 141 -3.25 -11.85 -11.75
C ASP A 141 -2.13 -11.12 -10.99
N GLU A 142 -2.18 -9.79 -10.90
CA GLU A 142 -1.22 -8.99 -10.12
C GLU A 142 -1.44 -9.16 -8.61
N VAL A 143 -2.70 -9.24 -8.18
CA VAL A 143 -3.07 -9.51 -6.79
C VAL A 143 -2.66 -10.94 -6.38
N LEU A 144 -2.85 -11.93 -7.25
CA LEU A 144 -2.39 -13.30 -6.99
C LEU A 144 -0.87 -13.36 -6.90
N GLY A 145 -0.15 -12.66 -7.78
CA GLY A 145 1.31 -12.55 -7.71
C GLY A 145 1.81 -11.90 -6.40
N LEU A 146 1.15 -10.84 -5.95
CA LEU A 146 1.47 -10.19 -4.68
C LEU A 146 1.13 -11.06 -3.46
N VAL A 147 0.04 -11.82 -3.51
CA VAL A 147 -0.32 -12.78 -2.45
C VAL A 147 0.72 -13.90 -2.36
N ASP A 148 1.20 -14.40 -3.50
CA ASP A 148 2.27 -15.40 -3.54
C ASP A 148 3.60 -14.86 -2.98
N GLU A 149 3.95 -13.60 -3.30
CA GLU A 149 5.11 -12.93 -2.71
C GLU A 149 4.97 -12.75 -1.19
N ILE A 150 3.81 -12.31 -0.70
CA ILE A 150 3.54 -12.14 0.73
C ILE A 150 3.66 -13.49 1.46
N GLN A 151 3.07 -14.56 0.91
CA GLN A 151 3.19 -15.90 1.49
C GLN A 151 4.65 -16.40 1.50
N HIS A 152 5.44 -16.03 0.48
CA HIS A 152 6.86 -16.36 0.44
C HIS A 152 7.66 -15.63 1.53
N PHE A 153 7.37 -14.35 1.78
CA PHE A 153 7.99 -13.59 2.88
C PHE A 153 7.63 -14.15 4.26
N GLU A 154 6.37 -14.51 4.50
CA GLU A 154 5.95 -15.13 5.77
C GLU A 154 6.64 -16.49 6.02
N GLN A 155 6.89 -17.26 4.97
CA GLN A 155 7.67 -18.51 5.05
C GLN A 155 9.15 -18.26 5.37
N ILE A 156 9.74 -17.18 4.85
CA ILE A 156 11.13 -16.79 5.16
C ILE A 156 11.24 -16.31 6.61
N GLU A 157 10.31 -15.49 7.10
CA GLU A 157 10.31 -15.02 8.49
C GLU A 157 10.09 -16.17 9.49
N SER A 158 9.16 -17.08 9.21
CA SER A 158 8.92 -18.27 10.05
C SER A 158 10.11 -19.24 10.06
N SER A 159 10.84 -19.36 8.94
CA SER A 159 12.08 -20.14 8.85
C SER A 159 13.29 -19.45 9.51
N GLY A 160 13.32 -18.12 9.52
CA GLY A 160 14.33 -17.31 10.20
C GLY A 160 14.16 -17.32 11.72
N ALA A 161 12.92 -17.25 12.22
CA ALA A 161 12.60 -17.32 13.64
C ALA A 161 12.92 -18.69 14.28
N GLN A 162 12.95 -19.77 13.51
CA GLN A 162 13.36 -21.10 13.99
C GLN A 162 14.88 -21.24 14.17
N LYS A 163 15.71 -20.40 13.54
CA LYS A 163 17.18 -20.48 13.68
C LYS A 163 17.73 -19.69 14.88
N THR A 164 16.96 -18.78 15.47
CA THR A 164 17.40 -17.96 16.61
C THR A 164 17.03 -18.52 17.99
N ASN A 165 16.30 -19.63 18.06
CA ASN A 165 15.89 -20.27 19.32
C ASN A 165 16.69 -21.55 19.66
N THR A 166 17.83 -21.77 18.99
CA THR A 166 18.67 -22.97 19.17
C THR A 166 20.16 -22.64 19.37
N GLU A 167 20.46 -21.52 20.03
CA GLU A 167 21.79 -21.25 20.61
C GLU A 167 21.69 -20.81 22.07
#